data_AF-A0A7J2YT96-F1
#
_entry.id   AF-A0A7J2YT96-F1
#
_cell.length_a   1.000
_cell.length_b   1.000
_cell.length_c   1.000
_cell.angle_alpha   90.00
_cell.angle_beta   90.00
_cell.angle_gamma   90.00
#
_symmetry.space_group_name_H-M   'P 1'
#
loop_
_entity.id
_entity.type
_entity.pdbx_description
1 polymer ?
#
loop_
_entity_poly.entity_id
_entity_poly.type
_entity_poly.pdbx_seq_one_letter_code
_entity_poly.pdbx_strand_id
1 'polypeptide(L)'
;MYSHRLRGKVRRAQKEVETGTQRLRQKLITQLESMFDLAEQSARNAKTPKQREGFMRITGYIAQVLNSLSRSFDEALINEELDRLEKMIDEAITKDKDKGTATAVQGSSGS
;
A
#
# COMPACT_ATOMS: atom_id res chain seq x y z
N MET A 1 21.81 -3.58 -44.98
CA MET A 1 20.43 -4.12 -44.96
C MET A 1 20.04 -4.85 -43.65
N TYR A 2 20.95 -5.42 -42.86
CA TYR A 2 20.59 -6.14 -41.60
C TYR A 2 20.27 -5.22 -40.40
N SER A 3 20.92 -4.06 -40.32
CA SER A 3 20.77 -3.08 -39.24
C SER A 3 19.35 -2.51 -39.10
N HIS A 4 18.62 -2.39 -40.22
CA HIS A 4 17.25 -1.88 -40.23
C HIS A 4 16.24 -2.88 -39.63
N ARG A 5 16.46 -4.19 -39.86
CA ARG A 5 15.59 -5.26 -39.35
C ARG A 5 15.75 -5.48 -37.83
N LEU A 6 16.97 -5.40 -37.30
CA LEU A 6 17.18 -5.46 -35.85
C LEU A 6 16.55 -4.26 -35.13
N ARG A 7 16.70 -3.05 -35.67
CA ARG A 7 16.13 -1.83 -35.09
C ARG A 7 14.59 -1.90 -35.01
N GLY A 8 13.94 -2.52 -35.99
CA GLY A 8 12.49 -2.77 -35.96
C GLY A 8 12.07 -3.73 -34.83
N LYS A 9 12.84 -4.80 -34.59
CA LYS A 9 12.58 -5.75 -33.51
C LYS A 9 12.76 -5.12 -32.13
N VAL A 10 13.81 -4.33 -31.93
CA VAL A 10 14.05 -3.60 -30.66
C VAL A 10 12.92 -2.63 -30.36
N ARG A 11 12.46 -1.84 -31.34
CA ARG A 11 11.32 -0.93 -31.13
C ARG A 11 10.02 -1.66 -30.78
N ARG A 12 9.78 -2.84 -31.37
CA ARG A 12 8.61 -3.66 -31.05
C ARG A 12 8.70 -4.18 -29.61
N ALA A 13 9.85 -4.72 -29.21
CA ALA A 13 10.08 -5.15 -27.83
C ALA A 13 9.90 -4.00 -26.83
N GLN A 14 10.43 -2.80 -27.13
CA GLN A 14 10.23 -1.61 -26.29
C GLN A 14 8.75 -1.25 -26.13
N LYS A 15 7.97 -1.25 -27.22
CA LYS A 15 6.52 -0.99 -27.16
C LYS A 15 5.75 -2.06 -26.39
N GLU A 16 6.13 -3.32 -26.54
CA GLU A 16 5.50 -4.44 -25.83
C GLU A 16 5.76 -4.33 -24.32
N VAL A 17 7.00 -4.03 -23.93
CA VAL A 17 7.35 -3.74 -22.52
C VAL A 17 6.57 -2.54 -22.00
N GLU A 18 6.58 -1.40 -22.69
CA GLU A 18 5.85 -0.20 -22.28
C GLU A 18 4.35 -0.47 -22.11
N THR A 19 3.74 -1.21 -23.05
CA THR A 19 2.32 -1.61 -22.97
C THR A 19 2.06 -2.54 -21.78
N GLY A 20 2.96 -3.50 -21.52
CA GLY A 20 2.89 -4.38 -20.36
C GLY A 20 2.97 -3.60 -19.05
N THR A 21 3.92 -2.68 -18.95
CA THR A 21 4.11 -1.78 -17.81
C THR A 21 2.88 -0.89 -17.58
N GLN A 22 2.29 -0.32 -18.63
CA GLN A 22 1.07 0.50 -18.52
C GLN A 22 -0.14 -0.32 -18.04
N ARG A 23 -0.31 -1.55 -18.55
CA ARG A 23 -1.37 -2.45 -18.10
C ARG A 23 -1.21 -2.83 -16.63
N LEU A 24 0.02 -3.14 -16.20
CA LEU A 24 0.33 -3.44 -14.81
C LEU A 24 0.07 -2.23 -13.91
N ARG A 25 0.51 -1.04 -14.31
CA ARG A 25 0.25 0.23 -13.62
C ARG A 25 -1.25 0.45 -13.43
N GLN A 26 -2.05 0.29 -14.48
CA GLN A 26 -3.50 0.51 -14.40
C GLN A 26 -4.18 -0.47 -13.42
N LYS A 27 -3.76 -1.74 -13.44
CA LYS A 27 -4.27 -2.75 -12.51
C LYS A 27 -3.93 -2.39 -11.06
N LEU A 28 -2.69 -1.96 -10.81
CA LEU A 28 -2.25 -1.58 -9.48
C LEU A 28 -2.97 -0.33 -8.96
N ILE A 29 -3.17 0.68 -9.81
CA ILE A 29 -3.98 1.88 -9.48
C ILE A 29 -5.39 1.46 -9.04
N THR A 30 -6.04 0.58 -9.82
CA THR A 30 -7.40 0.11 -9.50
C THR A 30 -7.46 -0.60 -8.15
N GLN A 31 -6.45 -1.40 -7.82
CA GLN A 31 -6.36 -2.08 -6.52
C GLN A 31 -6.14 -1.09 -5.38
N LEU A 32 -5.27 -0.10 -5.56
CA LEU A 32 -5.01 0.94 -4.56
C LEU A 32 -6.22 1.85 -4.34
N GLU A 33 -6.98 2.18 -5.38
CA GLU A 33 -8.26 2.90 -5.24
C GLU A 33 -9.26 2.10 -4.39
N SER A 34 -9.39 0.80 -4.64
CA SER A 34 -10.24 -0.07 -3.81
C SER A 34 -9.77 -0.13 -2.35
N MET A 35 -8.45 -0.13 -2.11
CA MET A 35 -7.90 -0.09 -0.75
C MET A 35 -8.14 1.26 -0.07
N PHE A 36 -8.06 2.36 -0.83
CA PHE A 36 -8.36 3.71 -0.34
C PHE A 36 -9.79 3.78 0.17
N ASP A 37 -10.75 3.33 -0.64
CA ASP A 37 -12.18 3.33 -0.28
C ASP A 37 -12.46 2.46 0.95
N LEU A 38 -11.79 1.31 1.07
CA LEU A 38 -11.93 0.43 2.22
C LEU A 38 -11.34 1.06 3.49
N ALA A 39 -10.19 1.73 3.38
CA ALA A 39 -9.56 2.43 4.49
C ALA A 39 -10.42 3.61 4.96
N GLU A 40 -11.01 4.39 4.03
CA GLU A 40 -11.97 5.44 4.37
C GLU A 40 -13.20 4.88 5.08
N GLN A 41 -13.80 3.81 4.56
CA GLN A 41 -14.95 3.16 5.18
C GLN A 41 -14.61 2.65 6.58
N SER A 42 -13.42 2.06 6.75
CA SER A 42 -12.93 1.58 8.04
C SER A 42 -12.69 2.74 9.03
N ALA A 43 -12.18 3.87 8.56
CA ALA A 43 -12.03 5.09 9.37
C ALA A 43 -13.39 5.65 9.81
N ARG A 44 -14.39 5.65 8.92
CA ARG A 44 -15.77 6.09 9.23
C ARG A 44 -16.45 5.17 10.25
N ASN A 45 -16.19 3.86 10.16
CA ASN A 45 -16.77 2.83 11.03
C ASN A 45 -15.91 2.52 12.28
N ALA A 46 -14.82 3.24 12.48
CA ALA A 46 -13.89 3.00 13.58
C ALA A 46 -14.57 3.27 14.94
N LYS A 47 -14.36 2.36 15.89
CA LYS A 47 -15.00 2.42 17.23
C LYS A 47 -14.23 3.32 18.19
N THR A 48 -12.98 3.65 17.88
CA THR A 48 -12.12 4.49 18.72
C THR A 48 -11.41 5.55 17.88
N PRO A 49 -11.06 6.71 18.48
CA PRO A 49 -10.24 7.72 17.81
C PRO A 49 -8.90 7.17 17.31
N LYS A 50 -8.30 6.23 18.03
CA LYS A 50 -7.02 5.61 17.66
C LYS A 50 -7.15 4.73 16.42
N GLN A 51 -8.21 3.93 16.31
CA GLN A 51 -8.50 3.13 15.10
C GLN A 51 -8.75 4.05 13.91
N ARG A 52 -9.56 5.11 14.10
CA ARG A 52 -9.84 6.10 13.06
C ARG A 52 -8.56 6.76 12.55
N GLU A 53 -7.67 7.17 13.47
CA GLU A 53 -6.39 7.77 13.12
C GLU A 53 -5.50 6.79 12.35
N GLY A 54 -5.46 5.51 12.74
CA GLY A 54 -4.74 4.47 12.01
C GLY A 54 -5.20 4.33 10.56
N PHE A 55 -6.52 4.21 10.34
CA PHE A 55 -7.08 4.12 8.99
C PHE A 55 -6.89 5.41 8.18
N MET A 56 -6.94 6.58 8.82
CA MET A 56 -6.64 7.85 8.14
C MET A 56 -5.17 7.93 7.70
N ARG A 57 -4.22 7.43 8.49
CA ARG A 57 -2.81 7.36 8.07
C ARG A 57 -2.62 6.42 6.89
N ILE A 58 -3.28 5.26 6.89
CA ILE A 58 -3.27 4.32 5.76
C ILE A 58 -3.84 4.97 4.50
N THR A 59 -4.98 5.66 4.62
CA THR A 59 -5.62 6.40 3.52
C THR A 59 -4.66 7.43 2.91
N GLY A 60 -4.00 8.24 3.75
CA GLY A 60 -3.03 9.23 3.31
C GLY A 60 -1.82 8.61 2.60
N TYR A 61 -1.34 7.46 3.08
CA TYR A 61 -0.22 6.76 2.46
C TYR A 61 -0.61 6.17 1.09
N ILE A 62 -1.80 5.57 0.96
CA ILE A 62 -2.33 5.07 -0.32
C ILE A 62 -2.41 6.22 -1.36
N ALA A 63 -2.87 7.40 -0.96
CA ALA A 63 -2.90 8.56 -1.84
C ALA A 63 -1.50 9.00 -2.32
N GLN A 64 -0.48 8.87 -1.47
CA GLN A 64 0.91 9.15 -1.87
C GLN A 64 1.41 8.14 -2.91
N VAL A 65 1.16 6.84 -2.70
CA VAL A 65 1.54 5.79 -3.65
C VAL A 65 0.81 5.95 -4.99
N LEU A 66 -0.48 6.28 -4.98
CA LEU A 66 -1.23 6.60 -6.21
C LEU A 66 -0.61 7.78 -6.97
N ASN A 67 -0.19 8.83 -6.26
CA ASN A 67 0.47 9.98 -6.88
C ASN A 67 1.84 9.61 -7.46
N SER A 68 2.63 8.77 -6.77
CA SER A 68 3.90 8.22 -7.25
C SER A 68 3.71 7.43 -8.56
N LEU A 69 2.75 6.51 -8.58
CA LEU A 69 2.39 5.69 -9.75
C LEU A 69 1.89 6.49 -10.95
N SER A 70 1.20 7.61 -10.71
CA SER A 70 0.70 8.49 -11.77
C SER A 70 1.84 9.20 -12.52
N ARG A 71 2.98 9.44 -11.86
CA ARG A 71 4.12 10.21 -12.40
C ARG A 71 5.15 9.32 -13.10
N SER A 72 5.46 8.15 -12.53
CA SER A 72 6.46 7.23 -13.08
C SER A 72 6.20 5.80 -12.59
N PHE A 73 6.49 4.81 -13.42
CA PHE A 73 6.46 3.41 -13.00
C PHE A 73 7.89 2.92 -12.88
N ASP A 74 8.44 3.09 -11.69
CA ASP A 74 9.69 2.47 -11.27
C ASP A 74 9.32 1.25 -10.42
N GLU A 75 9.50 0.06 -10.99
CA GLU A 75 9.07 -1.20 -10.37
C GLU A 75 9.78 -1.47 -9.04
N ALA A 76 11.02 -1.00 -8.87
CA ALA A 76 11.76 -1.17 -7.61
C ALA A 76 11.17 -0.26 -6.51
N LEU A 77 10.92 1.01 -6.84
CA LEU A 77 10.33 1.97 -5.91
C LEU A 77 8.92 1.54 -5.46
N ILE A 78 8.12 1.04 -6.40
CA ILE A 78 6.74 0.59 -6.12
C ILE A 78 6.74 -0.57 -5.13
N ASN A 79 7.65 -1.54 -5.28
CA ASN A 79 7.74 -2.65 -4.35
C ASN A 79 8.10 -2.18 -2.93
N GLU A 80 9.01 -1.22 -2.78
CA GLU A 80 9.33 -0.63 -1.46
C GLU A 80 8.13 0.10 -0.83
N GLU A 81 7.36 0.85 -1.64
CA GLU A 81 6.15 1.53 -1.18
C GLU A 81 5.05 0.54 -0.74
N LEU A 82 4.88 -0.56 -1.47
CA LEU A 82 3.92 -1.62 -1.13
C LEU A 82 4.31 -2.38 0.14
N ASP A 83 5.59 -2.73 0.32
CA ASP A 83 6.10 -3.38 1.53
C ASP A 83 5.87 -2.51 2.78
N ARG A 84 5.99 -1.18 2.63
CA ARG A 84 5.73 -0.24 3.72
C ARG A 84 4.24 -0.14 4.04
N LEU A 85 3.39 -0.16 3.01
CA LEU A 85 1.94 -0.17 3.19
C LEU A 85 1.48 -1.42 3.96
N GLU A 86 2.02 -2.59 3.62
CA GLU A 86 1.74 -3.85 4.33
C GLU A 86 2.08 -3.76 5.82
N LYS A 87 3.29 -3.29 6.16
CA LYS A 87 3.70 -3.09 7.57
C LYS A 87 2.79 -2.12 8.33
N MET A 88 2.34 -1.05 7.69
CA MET A 88 1.40 -0.10 8.31
C MET A 88 0.04 -0.74 8.60
N ILE A 89 -0.45 -1.59 7.69
CA ILE A 89 -1.69 -2.35 7.87
C ILE A 89 -1.54 -3.33 9.03
N ASP A 90 -0.45 -4.10 9.07
CA ASP A 90 -0.18 -5.06 10.12
C ASP A 90 -0.08 -4.41 11.50
N GLU A 91 0.56 -3.26 11.61
CA GLU A 91 0.63 -2.50 12.86
C GLU A 91 -0.74 -2.02 13.32
N ALA A 92 -1.59 -1.56 12.39
CA ALA A 92 -2.93 -1.09 12.70
C ALA A 92 -3.83 -2.24 13.20
N ILE A 93 -3.67 -3.44 12.64
CA ILE A 93 -4.44 -4.64 13.01
C ILE A 93 -3.89 -5.27 14.30
N THR A 94 -2.56 -5.33 14.48
CA THR A 94 -1.91 -6.00 15.62
C THR A 94 -2.05 -5.20 16.91
N LYS A 95 -1.97 -3.86 16.84
CA LYS A 95 -2.21 -2.98 18.02
C LYS A 95 -3.65 -3.02 18.54
N ASP A 96 -4.57 -3.66 17.82
CA ASP A 96 -5.94 -3.91 18.26
C ASP A 96 -6.06 -5.17 19.16
N LYS A 97 -5.10 -6.10 19.11
CA LYS A 97 -5.10 -7.33 19.94
C LYS A 97 -4.41 -7.19 21.30
N ASP A 98 -3.45 -6.27 21.45
CA ASP A 98 -2.63 -6.15 22.67
C ASP A 98 -3.27 -5.34 23.82
N LYS A 99 -4.45 -4.74 23.62
CA LYS A 99 -5.14 -3.99 24.68
C LYS A 99 -6.11 -4.82 25.54
N GLY A 100 -5.98 -6.15 25.51
CA GLY A 100 -6.83 -7.07 26.27
C GLY A 100 -6.28 -7.62 27.59
N THR A 101 -4.98 -7.53 27.88
CA THR A 101 -4.38 -8.31 28.99
C THR A 101 -3.28 -7.59 29.77
N ALA A 102 -3.48 -6.32 30.11
CA ALA A 102 -2.56 -5.60 31.01
C ALA A 102 -3.30 -4.78 32.08
N THR A 103 -4.24 -5.40 32.81
CA THR A 103 -4.72 -4.83 34.08
C THR A 103 -5.19 -5.93 35.04
N ALA A 104 -4.26 -6.74 35.54
CA ALA A 104 -4.50 -7.55 36.74
C ALA A 104 -3.19 -8.02 37.36
N VAL A 105 -2.49 -7.14 38.08
CA VAL A 105 -1.94 -7.44 39.42
C VAL A 105 -1.40 -6.14 40.04
N GLN A 106 -2.25 -5.47 40.80
CA GLN A 106 -1.85 -4.57 41.87
C GLN A 106 -2.58 -5.04 43.12
N GLY A 107 -1.84 -5.44 44.15
CA GLY A 107 -2.34 -5.55 45.53
C GLY A 107 -2.08 -6.87 46.25
N SER A 108 -1.66 -6.73 47.53
CA SER A 108 -1.53 -7.74 48.60
C SER A 108 -0.18 -8.45 48.66
N SER A 109 0.61 -8.48 49.74
CA SER A 109 0.60 -7.94 51.12
C SER A 109 2.05 -8.12 51.62
N GLY A 110 2.67 -7.34 52.51
CA GLY A 110 2.13 -6.76 53.72
C GLY A 110 2.08 -7.79 54.86
N SER A 111 3.24 -8.25 55.36
CA SER A 111 3.55 -8.56 56.78
C SER A 111 5.00 -9.03 56.90
#